data_AF-A0A7X3SJC9-F1
#
_entry.id   AF-A0A7X3SJC9-F1
#
_cell.length_a   1.000
_cell.length_b   1.000
_cell.length_c   1.000
_cell.angle_alpha   90.00
_cell.angle_beta   90.00
_cell.angle_gamma   90.00
#
_symmetry.space_group_name_H-M   'P 1'
#
loop_
_entity.id
_entity.type
_entity.pdbx_description
1 polymer ?
#
loop_
_entity_poly.entity_id
_entity_poly.type
_entity_poly.pdbx_seq_one_letter_code
_entity_poly.pdbx_strand_id
1 'polypeptide(L)'
;MNSKDLAVLQPYCENDMRQLKRMSRSIFMRFNEPLTNADYDDFYSIANLVLWRAFNCYDPNTGVCFEGFLHSCLKKKFKSELTRRHRQRRIINLFAVSLDSVNEDEEECSLLDYIPSDFDTFDEVLKRQERGQFSDKVQQYTAKLSKRQVDILNMLMDNYQAKEIQQTLEISEKEYADNLHVMRSYENVKILF
;
A
#
# COMPACT_ATOMS: atom_id res chain seq x y z
N MET A 1 -44.60 -7.72 4.50
CA MET A 1 -44.46 -7.99 3.05
C MET A 1 -45.81 -8.43 2.55
N ASN A 2 -46.46 -7.66 1.67
CA ASN A 2 -47.76 -8.06 1.14
C ASN A 2 -47.60 -9.20 0.14
N SER A 3 -48.59 -10.08 -0.02
CA SER A 3 -48.50 -11.22 -0.95
C SER A 3 -48.26 -10.80 -2.42
N LYS A 4 -48.69 -9.59 -2.80
CA LYS A 4 -48.47 -8.99 -4.13
C LYS A 4 -47.01 -8.60 -4.39
N ASP A 5 -46.26 -8.31 -3.33
CA ASP A 5 -44.85 -7.89 -3.39
C ASP A 5 -43.94 -9.08 -3.75
N LEU A 6 -44.24 -10.26 -3.20
CA LEU A 6 -43.51 -11.50 -3.46
C LEU A 6 -43.74 -12.04 -4.89
N ALA A 7 -44.92 -11.80 -5.47
CA ALA A 7 -45.23 -12.24 -6.83
C ALA A 7 -44.34 -11.58 -7.90
N VAL A 8 -43.82 -10.37 -7.65
CA VAL A 8 -42.90 -9.67 -8.56
C VAL A 8 -41.51 -10.30 -8.54
N LEU A 9 -41.07 -10.82 -7.38
CA LEU A 9 -39.75 -11.45 -7.21
C LEU A 9 -39.73 -12.92 -7.64
N GLN A 10 -40.84 -13.63 -7.44
CA GLN A 10 -40.96 -15.07 -7.64
C GLN A 10 -40.37 -15.56 -8.98
N PRO A 11 -40.66 -14.95 -10.15
CA PRO A 11 -40.11 -15.40 -11.44
C PRO A 11 -38.58 -15.33 -11.53
N TYR A 12 -37.95 -14.41 -10.79
CA TYR A 12 -36.50 -14.21 -10.79
C TYR A 12 -35.78 -15.12 -9.81
N CYS A 13 -36.47 -15.63 -8.78
CA CYS A 13 -35.91 -16.50 -7.75
C CYS A 13 -36.13 -18.00 -8.06
N GLU A 14 -37.19 -18.34 -8.80
CA GLU A 14 -37.53 -19.71 -9.15
C GLU A 14 -36.57 -20.34 -10.17
N ASN A 15 -36.59 -21.67 -10.24
CA ASN A 15 -35.82 -22.47 -11.21
C ASN A 15 -34.34 -22.11 -11.23
N ASP A 16 -33.70 -22.09 -10.05
CA ASP A 16 -32.29 -21.70 -9.90
C ASP A 16 -31.99 -20.34 -10.55
N MET A 17 -32.92 -19.39 -10.38
CA MET A 17 -32.83 -18.01 -10.84
C MET A 17 -32.62 -17.90 -12.36
N ARG A 18 -33.17 -18.83 -13.14
CA ARG A 18 -32.94 -18.93 -14.59
C ARG A 18 -33.25 -17.62 -15.33
N GLN A 19 -34.32 -16.91 -14.95
CA GLN A 19 -34.67 -15.64 -15.57
C GLN A 19 -33.63 -14.55 -15.26
N LEU A 20 -33.21 -14.45 -13.99
CA LEU A 20 -32.18 -13.51 -13.56
C LEU A 20 -30.85 -13.83 -14.24
N LYS A 21 -30.40 -15.09 -14.22
CA LYS A 21 -29.17 -15.54 -14.89
C LYS A 21 -29.21 -15.23 -16.39
N ARG A 22 -30.35 -15.47 -17.07
CA ARG A 22 -30.53 -15.15 -18.50
C ARG A 22 -30.40 -13.65 -18.78
N MET A 23 -31.07 -12.82 -17.98
CA MET A 23 -30.99 -11.37 -18.12
C MET A 23 -29.59 -10.85 -17.79
N SER A 24 -28.93 -11.40 -16.77
CA SER A 24 -27.56 -11.02 -16.44
C SER A 24 -26.60 -11.38 -17.57
N ARG A 25 -26.70 -12.60 -18.12
CA ARG A 25 -25.93 -13.05 -19.29
C ARG A 25 -26.07 -12.12 -20.48
N SER A 26 -27.30 -11.71 -20.82
CA SER A 26 -27.52 -10.83 -21.96
C SER A 26 -26.92 -9.43 -21.78
N ILE A 27 -26.73 -8.99 -20.53
CA ILE A 27 -26.10 -7.71 -20.21
C ILE A 27 -24.58 -7.85 -20.29
N PHE A 28 -23.97 -8.79 -19.56
CA PHE A 28 -22.50 -8.83 -19.49
C PHE A 28 -21.82 -9.43 -20.72
N MET A 29 -22.51 -10.26 -21.51
CA MET A 29 -22.00 -10.70 -22.82
C MET A 29 -21.78 -9.52 -23.78
N ARG A 30 -22.55 -8.44 -23.65
CA ARG A 30 -22.38 -7.23 -24.48
C ARG A 30 -21.12 -6.43 -24.15
N PHE A 31 -20.47 -6.70 -23.01
CA PHE A 31 -19.22 -6.04 -22.67
C PHE A 31 -18.00 -6.66 -23.39
N ASN A 32 -18.16 -7.81 -24.07
CA ASN A 32 -17.10 -8.48 -24.84
C ASN A 32 -15.81 -8.79 -24.04
N GLU A 33 -15.94 -9.10 -22.75
CA GLU A 33 -14.80 -9.47 -21.91
C GLU A 33 -14.69 -10.99 -21.71
N PRO A 34 -13.46 -11.55 -21.70
CA PRO A 34 -13.24 -12.94 -21.35
C PRO A 34 -13.50 -13.14 -19.85
N LEU A 35 -14.53 -13.90 -19.51
CA LEU A 35 -14.91 -14.22 -18.13
C LEU A 35 -14.66 -15.71 -17.86
N THR A 36 -14.06 -16.00 -16.70
CA THR A 36 -13.92 -17.37 -16.17
C THR A 36 -15.22 -17.85 -15.56
N ASN A 37 -15.33 -19.16 -15.26
CA ASN A 37 -16.50 -19.71 -14.56
C ASN A 37 -16.76 -19.03 -13.20
N ALA A 38 -15.70 -18.76 -12.44
CA ALA A 38 -15.80 -18.04 -11.16
C ALA A 38 -16.33 -16.61 -11.35
N ASP A 39 -15.95 -15.93 -12.44
CA ASP A 39 -16.46 -14.60 -12.74
C ASP A 39 -17.97 -14.60 -12.99
N TYR A 40 -18.51 -15.63 -13.65
CA TYR A 40 -19.95 -15.74 -13.86
C TYR A 40 -20.71 -15.89 -12.54
N ASP A 41 -20.20 -16.70 -11.61
CA ASP A 41 -20.81 -16.92 -10.30
C ASP A 41 -20.83 -15.64 -9.45
N ASP A 42 -19.76 -14.85 -9.51
CA ASP A 42 -19.70 -13.51 -8.92
C ASP A 42 -20.80 -12.60 -9.49
N PHE A 43 -20.93 -12.56 -10.82
CA PHE A 43 -21.95 -11.71 -11.46
C PHE A 43 -23.36 -12.14 -11.10
N TYR A 44 -23.66 -13.43 -10.96
CA TYR A 44 -24.97 -13.89 -10.49
C TYR A 44 -25.22 -13.54 -9.02
N SER A 45 -24.20 -13.64 -8.17
CA SER A 45 -24.29 -13.21 -6.77
C SER A 45 -24.57 -11.71 -6.65
N ILE A 46 -23.90 -10.90 -7.48
CA ILE A 46 -24.20 -9.46 -7.61
C ILE A 46 -25.62 -9.24 -8.13
N ALA A 47 -26.06 -10.03 -9.11
CA ALA A 47 -27.41 -9.91 -9.67
C ALA A 47 -28.50 -10.12 -8.61
N ASN A 48 -28.32 -11.10 -7.72
CA ASN A 48 -29.23 -11.35 -6.60
C ASN A 48 -29.32 -10.16 -5.65
N LEU A 49 -28.17 -9.60 -5.27
CA LEU A 49 -28.14 -8.41 -4.42
C LEU A 49 -28.83 -7.22 -5.09
N VAL A 50 -28.62 -7.04 -6.39
CA VAL A 50 -29.26 -5.97 -7.17
C VAL A 50 -30.75 -6.19 -7.30
N LEU A 51 -31.22 -7.42 -7.52
CA LEU A 51 -32.63 -7.77 -7.57
C LEU A 51 -33.32 -7.36 -6.27
N TRP A 52 -32.77 -7.73 -5.12
CA TRP A 52 -33.32 -7.37 -3.82
C TRP A 52 -33.36 -5.84 -3.62
N ARG A 53 -32.29 -5.13 -3.97
CA ARG A 53 -32.25 -3.66 -3.85
C ARG A 53 -33.22 -2.98 -4.80
N ALA A 54 -33.29 -3.43 -6.05
CA ALA A 54 -34.20 -2.90 -7.05
C ALA A 54 -35.65 -3.09 -6.61
N PHE A 55 -35.98 -4.26 -6.06
CA PHE A 55 -37.30 -4.53 -5.51
C PHE A 55 -37.69 -3.53 -4.40
N ASN A 56 -36.81 -3.31 -3.43
CA ASN A 56 -37.08 -2.39 -2.32
C ASN A 56 -37.14 -0.91 -2.72
N CYS A 57 -36.55 -0.53 -3.86
CA CYS A 57 -36.53 0.85 -4.35
C CYS A 57 -37.48 1.09 -5.53
N TYR A 58 -38.22 0.08 -5.99
CA TYR A 58 -39.08 0.19 -7.14
C TYR A 58 -40.39 0.89 -6.78
N ASP A 59 -40.73 1.94 -7.53
CA ASP A 59 -42.00 2.64 -7.42
C ASP A 59 -42.86 2.33 -8.67
N PRO A 60 -43.96 1.58 -8.53
CA PRO A 60 -44.88 1.27 -9.62
C PRO A 60 -45.50 2.51 -10.30
N ASN A 61 -45.54 3.66 -9.61
CA ASN A 61 -46.14 4.89 -10.15
C ASN A 61 -45.27 5.59 -11.21
N THR A 62 -44.03 5.14 -11.39
CA THR A 62 -43.08 5.71 -12.35
C THR A 62 -43.39 5.36 -13.81
N GLY A 63 -44.35 4.45 -14.06
CA GLY A 63 -44.76 4.04 -15.41
C GLY A 63 -43.79 3.12 -16.13
N VAL A 64 -42.70 2.68 -15.48
CA VAL A 64 -41.72 1.74 -16.02
C VAL A 64 -41.96 0.35 -15.44
N CYS A 65 -41.96 -0.70 -16.28
CA CYS A 65 -42.09 -2.08 -15.79
C CYS A 65 -40.87 -2.50 -14.94
N PHE A 66 -41.09 -3.35 -13.95
CA PHE A 66 -40.04 -3.80 -13.04
C PHE A 66 -38.85 -4.44 -13.78
N GLU A 67 -39.10 -5.23 -14.83
CA GLU A 67 -38.04 -5.85 -15.63
C GLU A 67 -37.12 -4.81 -16.29
N GLY A 68 -37.68 -3.74 -16.87
CA GLY A 68 -36.90 -2.66 -17.47
C GLY A 68 -36.10 -1.85 -16.45
N PHE A 69 -36.69 -1.62 -15.27
CA PHE A 69 -36.00 -0.99 -14.14
C PHE A 69 -34.84 -1.86 -13.64
N LEU A 70 -35.10 -3.14 -13.39
CA LEU A 70 -34.12 -4.12 -12.92
C LEU A 70 -32.97 -4.29 -13.93
N HIS A 71 -33.29 -4.40 -15.23
CA HIS A 71 -32.29 -4.45 -16.29
C HIS A 71 -31.37 -3.21 -16.25
N SER A 72 -31.94 -2.03 -16.03
CA SER A 72 -31.17 -0.78 -15.91
C SER A 72 -30.26 -0.76 -14.66
N CYS A 73 -30.76 -1.26 -13.53
CA CYS A 73 -29.98 -1.41 -12.29
C CYS A 73 -28.82 -2.39 -12.46
N LEU A 74 -29.08 -3.56 -13.05
CA LEU A 74 -28.07 -4.59 -13.34
C LEU A 74 -26.99 -4.06 -14.28
N LYS A 75 -27.39 -3.43 -15.39
CA LYS A 75 -26.46 -2.85 -16.36
C LYS A 75 -25.52 -1.84 -15.71
N LYS A 76 -26.06 -0.94 -14.87
CA LYS A 76 -25.24 0.04 -14.13
C LYS A 76 -24.27 -0.66 -13.17
N LYS A 77 -24.76 -1.61 -12.38
CA LYS A 77 -23.95 -2.31 -11.37
C LYS A 77 -22.85 -3.15 -12.02
N PHE A 78 -23.16 -3.92 -13.05
CA PHE A 78 -22.16 -4.71 -13.78
C PHE A 78 -21.09 -3.84 -14.42
N LYS A 79 -21.47 -2.73 -15.06
CA LYS A 79 -20.49 -1.76 -15.58
C LYS A 79 -19.56 -1.25 -14.47
N SER A 80 -20.09 -0.92 -13.30
CA SER A 80 -19.29 -0.49 -12.15
C SER A 80 -18.34 -1.58 -11.65
N GLU A 81 -18.77 -2.84 -11.57
CA GLU A 81 -17.88 -3.95 -11.17
C GLU A 81 -16.79 -4.21 -12.21
N LEU A 82 -17.12 -4.14 -13.49
CA LEU A 82 -16.17 -4.26 -14.59
C LEU A 82 -15.09 -3.17 -14.54
N THR A 83 -15.52 -1.92 -14.38
CA THR A 83 -14.63 -0.77 -14.23
C THR A 83 -13.75 -0.92 -12.98
N ARG A 84 -14.30 -1.49 -11.89
CA ARG A 84 -13.58 -1.74 -10.65
C ARG A 84 -12.53 -2.84 -10.79
N ARG A 85 -12.76 -3.85 -11.64
CA ARG A 85 -11.78 -4.91 -11.99
C ARG A 85 -10.63 -4.34 -12.81
N HIS A 86 -10.93 -3.47 -13.78
CA HIS A 86 -9.93 -2.81 -14.64
C HIS A 86 -9.22 -1.61 -14.02
N ARG A 87 -9.45 -1.30 -12.74
CA ARG A 87 -8.75 -0.20 -12.08
C ARG A 87 -7.26 -0.52 -11.96
N GLN A 88 -6.39 0.41 -12.35
CA GLN A 88 -4.94 0.23 -12.46
C GLN A 88 -4.25 -0.40 -11.25
N ARG A 89 -4.68 -0.08 -10.02
CA ARG A 89 -4.16 -0.71 -8.78
C ARG A 89 -4.43 -2.22 -8.67
N ARG A 90 -5.35 -2.77 -9.46
CA ARG A 90 -5.70 -4.20 -9.51
C ARG A 90 -5.25 -4.91 -10.78
N ILE A 91 -4.88 -4.16 -11.82
CA ILE A 91 -4.18 -4.72 -12.98
C ILE A 91 -2.87 -5.38 -12.53
N ILE A 92 -2.20 -4.81 -11.52
CA ILE A 92 -1.00 -5.41 -10.92
C ILE A 92 -1.29 -6.83 -10.41
N ASN A 93 -2.45 -7.07 -9.78
CA ASN A 93 -2.82 -8.41 -9.31
C ASN A 93 -3.09 -9.40 -10.45
N LEU A 94 -3.46 -8.93 -11.65
CA LEU A 94 -3.62 -9.78 -12.82
C LEU A 94 -2.26 -10.25 -13.38
N PHE A 95 -1.21 -9.45 -13.18
CA PHE A 95 0.15 -9.75 -13.60
C PHE A 95 1.03 -10.29 -12.47
N ALA A 96 0.52 -10.30 -11.24
CA ALA A 96 1.26 -10.78 -10.09
C ALA A 96 1.33 -12.30 -10.11
N VAL A 97 2.51 -12.84 -9.79
CA VAL A 97 2.73 -14.26 -9.57
C VAL A 97 2.68 -14.51 -8.06
N SER A 98 2.16 -15.68 -7.67
CA SER A 98 2.17 -16.09 -6.26
C SER A 98 3.61 -16.21 -5.78
N LEU A 99 3.91 -15.69 -4.59
CA LEU A 99 5.25 -15.85 -4.02
C LEU A 99 5.53 -17.32 -3.65
N ASP A 100 4.48 -18.10 -3.41
CA ASP A 100 4.55 -19.55 -3.16
C ASP A 100 4.61 -20.39 -4.45
N SER A 101 4.69 -19.76 -5.63
CA SER A 101 4.81 -20.53 -6.87
C SER A 101 6.16 -21.24 -6.91
N VAL A 102 6.13 -22.56 -7.14
CA VAL A 102 7.32 -23.37 -7.40
C VAL A 102 7.79 -23.19 -8.84
N ASN A 103 9.09 -23.31 -9.06
CA ASN A 103 9.65 -23.33 -10.41
C ASN A 103 9.28 -24.64 -11.13
N GLU A 104 9.29 -24.62 -12.46
CA GLU A 104 9.00 -25.82 -13.27
C GLU A 104 10.10 -26.90 -13.16
N ASP A 105 11.30 -26.49 -12.75
CA ASP A 105 12.39 -27.38 -12.40
C ASP A 105 12.16 -27.91 -10.98
N GLU A 106 12.29 -29.23 -10.78
CA GLU A 106 11.91 -30.05 -9.62
C GLU A 106 12.48 -29.65 -8.23
N GLU A 107 12.99 -28.43 -8.04
CA GLU A 107 13.43 -27.89 -6.77
C GLU A 107 12.24 -27.41 -5.91
N GLU A 108 12.21 -27.81 -4.63
CA GLU A 108 11.22 -27.40 -3.61
C GLU A 108 11.31 -25.90 -3.23
N CYS A 109 12.01 -25.06 -4.02
CA CYS A 109 12.24 -23.66 -3.71
C CYS A 109 11.17 -22.78 -4.35
N SER A 110 10.56 -21.91 -3.55
CA SER A 110 9.53 -20.95 -3.95
C SER A 110 10.15 -19.58 -4.30
N LEU A 111 9.40 -18.70 -4.98
CA LEU A 111 9.87 -17.32 -5.25
C LEU A 111 10.20 -16.56 -3.96
N LEU A 112 9.57 -16.87 -2.81
CA LEU A 112 9.91 -16.30 -1.51
C LEU A 112 11.37 -16.54 -1.12
N ASP A 113 11.94 -17.67 -1.51
CA ASP A 113 13.28 -18.08 -1.10
C ASP A 113 14.38 -17.31 -1.86
N TYR A 114 14.03 -16.73 -3.01
CA TYR A 114 14.97 -15.99 -3.87
C TYR A 114 14.86 -14.48 -3.75
N ILE A 115 13.74 -13.94 -3.25
CA ILE A 115 13.54 -12.49 -3.15
C ILE A 115 14.22 -12.00 -1.87
N PRO A 116 15.32 -11.25 -1.96
CA PRO A 116 15.96 -10.69 -0.77
C PRO A 116 15.07 -9.62 -0.15
N SER A 117 15.13 -9.52 1.18
CA SER A 117 14.51 -8.41 1.89
C SER A 117 15.17 -7.07 1.52
N ASP A 118 14.43 -5.97 1.67
CA ASP A 118 14.92 -4.61 1.43
C ASP A 118 15.78 -4.05 2.56
N PHE A 119 15.97 -4.81 3.64
CA PHE A 119 16.81 -4.44 4.77
C PHE A 119 17.77 -5.56 5.18
N ASP A 120 18.93 -5.16 5.71
CA ASP A 120 19.91 -6.07 6.27
C ASP A 120 19.66 -6.28 7.77
N THR A 121 19.48 -7.55 8.18
CA THR A 121 19.20 -7.90 9.57
C THR A 121 20.36 -7.62 10.51
N PHE A 122 21.61 -7.74 10.03
CA PHE A 122 22.80 -7.50 10.82
C PHE A 122 22.95 -5.99 11.08
N ASP A 123 22.76 -5.15 10.06
CA ASP A 123 22.76 -3.70 10.20
C ASP A 123 21.65 -3.21 11.16
N GLU A 124 20.45 -3.79 11.08
CA GLU A 124 19.36 -3.44 11.99
C GLU A 124 19.65 -3.83 13.46
N VAL A 125 20.35 -4.96 13.68
CA VAL A 125 20.77 -5.37 15.02
C VAL A 125 21.90 -4.48 15.55
N LEU A 126 22.89 -4.14 14.72
CA LEU A 126 23.96 -3.20 15.07
C LEU A 126 23.38 -1.84 15.44
N LYS A 127 22.48 -1.28 14.63
CA LYS A 127 21.78 -0.02 14.94
C LYS A 127 21.09 -0.06 16.31
N ARG A 128 20.55 -1.20 16.75
CA ARG A 128 19.87 -1.33 18.06
C ARG A 128 20.85 -1.44 19.22
N GLN A 129 21.94 -2.20 19.07
CA GLN A 129 22.93 -2.39 20.13
C GLN A 129 23.85 -1.17 20.28
N GLU A 130 24.27 -0.59 19.16
CA GLU A 130 25.24 0.51 19.11
C GLU A 130 24.60 1.86 19.43
N ARG A 131 23.35 2.14 19.01
CA ARG A 131 22.74 3.46 19.31
C ARG A 131 22.66 3.76 20.81
N GLY A 132 22.53 2.77 21.68
CA GLY A 132 22.56 2.98 23.14
C GLY A 132 23.94 3.44 23.62
N GLN A 133 24.98 2.65 23.33
CA GLN A 133 26.35 2.92 23.82
C GLN A 133 27.05 4.07 23.09
N PHE A 134 26.89 4.17 21.76
CA PHE A 134 27.43 5.30 20.99
C PHE A 134 26.73 6.59 21.34
N SER A 135 25.41 6.60 21.59
CA SER A 135 24.73 7.83 22.04
C SER A 135 25.27 8.28 23.39
N ASP A 136 25.45 7.38 24.36
CA ASP A 136 25.97 7.75 25.68
C ASP A 136 27.41 8.29 25.62
N LYS A 137 28.32 7.64 24.88
CA LYS A 137 29.71 8.12 24.70
C LYS A 137 29.76 9.45 23.95
N VAL A 138 28.96 9.62 22.91
CA VAL A 138 28.88 10.86 22.12
C VAL A 138 28.28 12.00 22.96
N GLN A 139 27.28 11.72 23.80
CA GLN A 139 26.72 12.68 24.75
C GLN A 139 27.76 13.14 25.78
N GLN A 140 28.53 12.19 26.35
CA GLN A 140 29.61 12.52 27.28
C GLN A 140 30.74 13.35 26.64
N TYR A 141 31.11 13.03 25.40
CA TYR A 141 32.08 13.80 24.63
C TYR A 141 31.57 15.21 24.33
N THR A 142 30.35 15.34 23.80
CA THR A 142 29.76 16.65 23.46
C THR A 142 29.54 17.53 24.69
N ALA A 143 29.26 16.95 25.86
CA ALA A 143 29.16 17.69 27.12
C ALA A 143 30.48 18.35 27.57
N LYS A 144 31.64 17.89 27.11
CA LYS A 144 32.96 18.50 27.40
C LYS A 144 33.36 19.60 26.42
N LEU A 145 32.66 19.70 25.29
CA LEU A 145 32.96 20.70 24.28
C LEU A 145 32.31 22.04 24.64
N SER A 146 33.00 23.14 24.30
CA SER A 146 32.39 24.46 24.36
C SER A 146 31.32 24.61 23.28
N LYS A 147 30.40 25.56 23.45
CA LYS A 147 29.36 25.85 22.44
C LYS A 147 29.95 26.07 21.04
N ARG A 148 31.06 26.80 20.94
CA ARG A 148 31.79 27.03 19.67
C ARG A 148 32.33 25.73 19.07
N GLN A 149 32.85 24.82 19.88
CA GLN A 149 33.37 23.53 19.41
C GLN A 149 32.26 22.59 18.94
N VAL A 150 31.09 22.63 19.60
CA VAL A 150 29.89 21.92 19.16
C VAL A 150 29.40 22.47 17.82
N ASP A 151 29.38 23.80 17.65
CA ASP A 151 29.00 24.41 16.37
C ASP A 151 29.96 23.99 15.24
N ILE A 152 31.28 23.97 15.48
CA ILE A 152 32.28 23.43 14.54
C ILE A 152 32.02 21.95 14.23
N LEU A 153 31.73 21.13 15.24
CA LEU A 153 31.46 19.70 15.07
C LEU A 153 30.22 19.45 14.20
N ASN A 154 29.13 20.17 14.46
CA ASN A 154 27.89 20.04 13.70
C ASN A 154 28.11 20.40 12.22
N MET A 155 28.82 21.50 11.96
CA MET A 155 29.16 21.88 10.58
C MET A 155 30.07 20.86 9.88
N LEU A 156 30.99 20.21 10.62
CA LEU A 156 31.79 19.12 10.06
C LEU A 156 30.93 17.88 9.75
N MET A 157 29.94 17.56 10.59
CA MET A 157 28.97 16.48 10.31
C MET A 157 28.13 16.76 9.07
N ASP A 158 27.80 18.03 8.82
CA ASP A 158 27.10 18.49 7.63
C ASP A 158 28.02 18.64 6.38
N ASN A 159 29.27 18.16 6.46
CA ASN A 159 30.28 18.16 5.39
C ASN A 159 30.77 19.55 4.93
N TYR A 160 30.68 20.59 5.78
CA TYR A 160 31.27 21.90 5.47
C TYR A 160 32.80 21.84 5.45
N GLN A 161 33.40 22.58 4.52
CA GLN A 161 34.84 22.74 4.41
C GLN A 161 35.38 23.69 5.47
N ALA A 162 36.64 23.52 5.89
CA ALA A 162 37.26 24.35 6.94
C ALA A 162 37.15 25.87 6.68
N LYS A 163 37.26 26.30 5.42
CA LYS A 163 37.10 27.71 5.02
C LYS A 163 35.67 28.20 5.18
N GLU A 164 34.68 27.36 4.90
CA GLU A 164 33.26 27.69 5.04
C GLU A 164 32.87 27.80 6.52
N ILE A 165 33.42 26.92 7.35
CA ILE A 165 33.23 26.96 8.81
C ILE A 165 33.84 28.24 9.39
N GLN A 166 35.08 28.58 9.00
CA GLN A 166 35.75 29.80 9.44
C GLN A 166 34.96 31.06 9.07
N GLN A 167 34.41 31.10 7.85
CA GLN A 167 33.59 32.23 7.38
C GLN A 167 32.25 32.30 8.10
N THR A 168 31.58 31.17 8.34
CA THR A 168 30.25 31.12 8.95
C THR A 168 30.29 31.44 10.44
N LEU A 169 31.33 30.99 11.14
CA LEU A 169 31.51 31.25 12.58
C LEU A 169 32.31 32.52 12.87
N GLU A 170 32.76 33.23 11.82
CA GLU A 170 33.58 34.44 11.89
C GLU A 170 34.85 34.25 12.76
N ILE A 171 35.50 33.08 12.64
CA ILE A 171 36.70 32.73 13.40
C ILE A 171 37.94 32.72 12.51
N SER A 172 39.08 33.09 13.09
CA SER A 172 40.37 33.03 12.39
C SER A 172 40.82 31.59 12.15
N GLU A 173 41.68 31.38 11.15
CA GLU A 173 42.30 30.07 10.88
C GLU A 173 43.01 29.50 12.11
N LYS A 174 43.68 30.36 12.88
CA LYS A 174 44.36 29.98 14.12
C LYS A 174 43.36 29.54 15.19
N GLU A 175 42.28 30.29 15.40
CA GLU A 175 41.25 29.94 16.36
C GLU A 175 40.52 28.65 15.98
N TYR A 176 40.27 28.43 14.69
CA TYR A 176 39.74 27.17 14.17
C TYR A 176 40.69 25.99 14.48
N ALA A 177 41.98 26.16 14.20
CA ALA A 177 42.99 25.13 14.47
C ALA A 177 43.13 24.80 15.97
N ASP A 178 43.10 25.81 16.82
CA ASP A 178 43.16 25.65 18.29
C ASP A 178 41.93 24.89 18.81
N ASN A 179 40.73 25.24 18.33
CA ASN A 179 39.50 24.50 18.68
C ASN A 179 39.55 23.05 18.19
N LEU A 180 40.04 22.82 16.97
CA LEU A 180 40.20 21.47 16.40
C LEU A 180 41.20 20.64 17.22
N HIS A 181 42.28 21.26 17.69
CA HIS A 181 43.27 20.61 18.54
C HIS A 181 42.66 20.19 19.89
N VAL A 182 41.85 21.04 20.51
CA VAL A 182 41.17 20.70 21.76
C VAL A 182 40.15 19.58 21.56
N MET A 183 39.35 19.63 20.49
CA MET A 183 38.40 18.57 20.14
C MET A 183 39.09 17.22 19.95
N ARG A 184 40.28 17.23 19.31
CA ARG A 184 41.09 16.04 19.04
C ARG A 184 42.06 15.66 20.16
N SER A 185 42.05 16.38 21.28
CA SER A 185 42.92 16.07 22.41
C SER A 185 42.61 14.68 22.95
N TYR A 186 43.65 13.97 23.39
CA TYR A 186 43.49 12.61 23.91
C TYR A 186 42.47 12.51 25.04
N GLU A 187 42.36 13.55 25.88
CA GLU A 187 41.41 13.59 26.99
C GLU A 187 39.95 13.59 26.56
N ASN A 188 39.66 14.17 25.40
CA ASN A 188 38.32 14.21 24.82
C ASN A 188 38.07 12.96 23.95
N VAL A 189 39.03 12.60 23.11
CA VAL A 189 38.88 11.47 22.17
C VAL A 189 38.80 10.11 22.88
N LYS A 190 39.49 9.92 24.01
CA LYS A 190 39.45 8.65 24.77
C LYS A 190 38.06 8.27 25.31
N ILE A 191 37.10 9.19 25.31
CA ILE A 191 35.72 8.93 25.76
C ILE A 191 34.94 8.16 24.68
N LEU A 192 35.34 8.33 23.42
CA LEU A 192 34.70 7.72 22.26
C LEU A 192 35.13 6.25 22.05
N PHE A 193 36.16 5.80 22.77
CA PHE A 193 36.73 4.44 22.67
C PHE A 193 36.62 3.73 24.02
#